data_AF-A0A9P1HWG9-F1
#
_entry.id   AF-A0A9P1HWG9-F1
#
_cell.length_a   1.000
_cell.length_b   1.000
_cell.length_c   1.000
_cell.angle_alpha   90.00
_cell.angle_beta   90.00
_cell.angle_gamma   90.00
#
_symmetry.space_group_name_H-M   'P 1'
#
loop_
_entity.id
_entity.type
_entity.pdbx_description
1 polymer ?
#
loop_
_entity_poly.entity_id
_entity_poly.type
_entity_poly.pdbx_seq_one_letter_code
_entity_poly.pdbx_strand_id
1 'polypeptide(L)'
;MILHILLVISWLIEISDAGQMVIPPIYSPCDFPSPVYTPAPIFKQECLALPHIPFLCDLHHQLVHSSTVGIENTYEKYRPFLTHHGNSTLAIILVKQLEAPTSTDNVYNDLKYKCLFENECNLIDNEIVRGFVTSVKVFMKVYAWKLYERWFGLDEKCTQPNVLVLIVMDGLVNDARKIPYVRIHSGENRMKFVLSNIQSEATNALVQGWPLQTMIENLVDDVGYAVKEIHELNGEIRDHSVPRWARHVFLLCFILVVLALVIEWYIVRRKLGVQKSGSGIKITSVKSKTHLMF
;
A
#
# COMPACT_ATOMS: atom_id res chain seq x y z
N MET A 1 57.64 14.94 28.07
CA MET A 1 56.52 14.42 28.88
C MET A 1 55.24 15.24 28.70
N ILE A 2 55.27 16.56 28.86
CA ILE A 2 54.10 17.45 28.70
C ILE A 2 53.51 17.42 27.26
N LEU A 3 54.35 17.34 26.23
CA LEU A 3 53.91 17.29 24.83
C LEU A 3 53.12 16.01 24.48
N HIS A 4 53.49 14.87 25.07
CA HIS A 4 52.74 13.62 24.88
C HIS A 4 51.38 13.65 25.58
N ILE A 5 51.29 14.30 26.74
CA ILE A 5 50.02 14.47 27.44
C ILE A 5 49.07 15.35 26.62
N LEU A 6 49.57 16.43 26.02
CA LEU A 6 48.77 17.30 25.15
C LEU A 6 48.31 16.59 23.86
N LEU A 7 49.17 15.78 23.24
CA LEU A 7 48.79 14.97 22.07
C LEU A 7 47.74 13.93 22.41
N VAL A 8 47.87 13.25 23.55
CA VAL A 8 46.88 12.26 24.01
C VAL A 8 45.55 12.93 24.35
N ILE A 9 45.56 14.12 24.97
CA ILE A 9 44.33 14.89 25.23
C ILE A 9 43.68 15.35 23.92
N SER A 10 44.45 15.84 22.95
CA SER A 10 43.92 16.23 21.64
C SER A 10 43.30 15.05 20.89
N TRP A 11 43.94 13.88 20.96
CA TRP A 11 43.43 12.65 20.35
C TRP A 11 42.18 12.12 21.06
N LEU A 12 42.11 12.24 22.39
CA LEU A 12 40.91 11.90 23.16
C LEU A 12 39.74 12.86 22.91
N ILE A 13 40.02 14.15 22.64
CA ILE A 13 38.99 15.13 22.28
C ILE A 13 38.45 14.84 20.87
N GLU A 14 39.32 14.53 19.89
CA GLU A 14 38.89 14.11 18.55
C GLU A 14 38.07 12.81 18.58
N ILE A 15 38.41 11.85 19.44
CA ILE A 15 37.62 10.63 19.62
C ILE A 15 36.29 10.91 20.32
N SER A 16 36.22 11.91 21.20
CA SER A 16 34.96 12.28 21.87
C SER A 16 33.94 12.91 20.92
N ASP A 17 34.40 13.58 19.86
CA ASP A 17 33.54 14.19 18.84
C ASP A 17 33.14 13.19 17.74
N ALA A 18 33.96 12.16 17.51
CA ALA A 18 33.65 11.04 16.61
C ALA A 18 32.54 10.09 17.14
N GLY A 19 32.02 10.34 18.35
CA GLY A 19 31.04 9.50 19.03
C GLY A 19 29.61 10.05 19.12
N GLN A 20 29.33 11.26 18.63
CA GLN A 20 27.94 11.73 18.56
C GLN A 20 27.20 10.93 17.48
N MET A 21 26.39 9.94 17.90
CA MET A 21 25.37 9.37 17.01
C MET A 21 24.53 10.53 16.48
N VAL A 22 24.61 10.80 15.18
CA VAL A 22 23.71 11.73 14.50
C VAL A 22 22.31 11.19 14.74
N ILE A 23 21.57 11.83 15.65
CA ILE A 23 20.16 11.51 15.90
C ILE A 23 19.42 12.00 14.65
N PRO A 24 18.81 11.09 13.86
CA PRO A 24 18.08 11.52 12.68
C PRO A 24 16.95 12.45 13.12
N PRO A 25 16.72 13.56 12.40
CA PRO A 25 15.73 14.55 12.79
C PRO A 25 14.34 13.91 12.81
N ILE A 26 13.60 14.17 13.89
CA ILE A 26 12.21 13.75 14.02
C ILE A 26 11.34 14.95 13.65
N TYR A 27 10.58 14.79 12.58
CA TYR A 27 9.70 15.83 12.08
C TYR A 27 8.28 15.64 12.61
N SER A 28 7.61 16.76 12.91
CA SER A 28 6.16 16.80 13.07
C SER A 28 5.49 16.81 11.68
N PRO A 29 4.17 16.54 11.59
CA PRO A 29 3.46 16.70 10.32
C PRO A 29 3.57 18.10 9.72
N CYS A 30 3.68 19.15 10.55
CA CYS A 30 3.68 20.54 10.10
C CYS A 30 5.06 21.10 9.81
N ASP A 31 6.11 20.52 10.38
CA ASP A 31 7.49 20.98 10.18
C ASP A 31 8.23 20.08 9.18
N PHE A 32 7.55 19.09 8.60
CA PHE A 32 8.12 18.18 7.63
C PHE A 32 8.64 18.93 6.39
N PRO A 33 9.88 18.63 5.93
CA PRO A 33 10.44 19.26 4.75
C PRO A 33 9.68 18.82 3.50
N SER A 34 9.28 19.78 2.66
CA SER A 34 8.46 19.50 1.47
C SER A 34 8.80 20.43 0.31
N PRO A 35 8.59 20.00 -0.95
CA PRO A 35 8.92 20.81 -2.12
C PRO A 35 8.23 22.18 -2.17
N VAL A 36 7.02 22.28 -1.59
CA VAL A 36 6.20 23.50 -1.64
C VAL A 36 6.55 24.49 -0.54
N TYR A 37 6.83 24.00 0.67
CA TYR A 37 7.01 24.86 1.86
C TYR A 37 8.47 25.07 2.27
N THR A 38 9.39 24.21 1.81
CA THR A 38 10.81 24.30 2.16
C THR A 38 11.59 24.94 1.01
N PRO A 39 12.49 25.89 1.29
CA PRO A 39 13.35 26.45 0.25
C PRO A 39 14.10 25.34 -0.50
N ALA A 40 14.06 25.41 -1.84
CA ALA A 40 14.66 24.41 -2.73
C ALA A 40 16.09 23.95 -2.36
N PRO A 41 17.05 24.81 -1.97
CA PRO A 41 18.39 24.33 -1.60
C PRO A 41 18.38 23.46 -0.33
N ILE A 42 17.58 23.83 0.67
CA ILE A 42 17.45 23.09 1.94
C ILE A 42 16.78 21.75 1.67
N PHE A 43 15.66 21.76 0.93
CA PHE A 43 14.96 20.54 0.57
C PHE A 43 15.84 19.58 -0.22
N LYS A 44 16.62 20.07 -1.18
CA LYS A 44 17.54 19.22 -1.95
C LYS A 44 18.60 18.56 -1.08
N GLN A 45 19.14 19.28 -0.12
CA GLN A 45 20.17 18.78 0.79
C GLN A 45 19.63 17.71 1.74
N GLU A 46 18.45 17.94 2.32
CA GLU A 46 17.87 17.01 3.31
C GLU A 46 17.25 15.78 2.65
N CYS A 47 16.56 15.97 1.54
CA CYS A 47 15.63 14.98 1.01
C CYS A 47 16.08 14.37 -0.33
N LEU A 48 16.67 15.18 -1.22
CA LEU A 48 17.10 14.74 -2.56
C LEU A 48 18.60 14.40 -2.59
N ALA A 49 19.04 13.54 -1.67
CA ALA A 49 20.41 13.00 -1.69
C ALA A 49 20.74 12.26 -3.00
N LEU A 50 19.70 11.78 -3.71
CA LEU A 50 19.77 11.11 -5.00
C LEU A 50 19.13 11.99 -6.09
N PRO A 51 19.89 12.86 -6.78
CA PRO A 51 19.34 13.84 -7.73
C PRO A 51 18.64 13.20 -8.94
N HIS A 52 18.91 11.93 -9.24
CA HIS A 52 18.30 11.18 -10.35
C HIS A 52 16.89 10.65 -10.03
N ILE A 53 16.45 10.71 -8.77
CA ILE A 53 15.16 10.16 -8.32
C ILE A 53 14.36 11.24 -7.57
N PRO A 54 13.82 12.24 -8.28
CA PRO A 54 13.23 13.43 -7.67
C PRO A 54 11.92 13.18 -6.89
N PHE A 55 11.32 12.00 -7.07
CA PHE A 55 10.10 11.58 -6.37
C PHE A 55 10.38 10.85 -5.06
N LEU A 56 11.65 10.56 -4.74
CA LEU A 56 12.05 9.79 -3.56
C LEU A 56 12.84 10.66 -2.58
N CYS A 57 12.40 10.67 -1.33
CA CYS A 57 12.98 11.38 -0.23
C CYS A 57 13.57 10.40 0.78
N ASP A 58 14.89 10.33 0.89
CA ASP A 58 15.56 9.43 1.83
C ASP A 58 16.15 10.21 3.02
N LEU A 59 15.32 10.45 4.04
CA LEU A 59 15.74 11.06 5.31
C LEU A 59 16.41 10.04 6.25
N HIS A 60 16.35 8.75 5.92
CA HIS A 60 17.04 7.72 6.69
C HIS A 60 18.48 7.47 6.18
N HIS A 61 18.79 7.96 4.97
CA HIS A 61 20.05 7.77 4.25
C HIS A 61 20.44 6.28 4.04
N GLN A 62 19.45 5.39 3.90
CA GLN A 62 19.70 3.97 3.65
C GLN A 62 19.97 3.64 2.18
N LEU A 63 19.51 4.48 1.26
CA LEU A 63 19.61 4.23 -0.17
C LEU A 63 20.87 4.81 -0.80
N VAL A 64 21.62 5.66 -0.07
CA VAL A 64 22.84 6.33 -0.55
C VAL A 64 23.90 5.34 -1.03
N HIS A 65 23.95 4.14 -0.43
CA HIS A 65 24.92 3.09 -0.78
C HIS A 65 24.30 1.92 -1.56
N SER A 66 23.02 2.03 -1.93
CA SER A 66 22.25 0.99 -2.59
C SER A 66 22.17 1.24 -4.10
N SER A 67 21.95 0.19 -4.89
CA SER A 67 21.74 0.35 -6.33
C SER A 67 20.30 0.79 -6.58
N THR A 68 20.10 2.00 -7.11
CA THR A 68 18.78 2.57 -7.36
C THR A 68 18.34 2.49 -8.82
N VAL A 69 19.15 1.85 -9.67
CA VAL A 69 18.90 1.71 -11.13
C VAL A 69 17.56 1.00 -11.42
N GLY A 70 17.20 -0.01 -10.62
CA GLY A 70 15.92 -0.72 -10.76
C GLY A 70 14.72 0.21 -10.50
N ILE A 71 14.82 1.04 -9.45
CA ILE A 71 13.79 2.03 -9.10
C ILE A 71 13.62 3.05 -10.22
N GLU A 72 14.72 3.57 -10.76
CA GLU A 72 14.72 4.55 -11.84
C GLU A 72 14.10 3.98 -13.12
N ASN A 73 14.54 2.78 -13.55
CA ASN A 73 14.02 2.12 -14.75
C ASN A 73 12.51 1.84 -14.64
N THR A 74 12.06 1.39 -13.47
CA THR A 74 10.65 1.12 -13.21
C THR A 74 9.82 2.40 -13.17
N TYR A 75 10.35 3.49 -12.61
CA TYR A 75 9.67 4.79 -12.67
C TYR A 75 9.56 5.31 -14.11
N GLU A 76 10.64 5.26 -14.89
CA GLU A 76 10.64 5.72 -16.29
C GLU A 76 9.63 4.97 -17.15
N LYS A 77 9.40 3.68 -16.88
CA LYS A 77 8.33 2.88 -17.52
C LYS A 77 6.93 3.49 -17.34
N TYR A 78 6.63 4.11 -16.20
CA TYR A 78 5.32 4.73 -15.91
C TYR A 78 5.32 6.26 -15.89
N ARG A 79 6.45 6.89 -16.21
CA ARG A 79 6.61 8.36 -16.21
C ARG A 79 5.50 9.12 -16.94
N PRO A 80 4.96 8.67 -18.10
CA PRO A 80 3.85 9.37 -18.76
C PRO A 80 2.58 9.50 -17.91
N PHE A 81 2.37 8.58 -16.96
CA PHE A 81 1.20 8.57 -16.08
C PHE A 81 1.50 9.17 -14.72
N LEU A 82 2.77 9.11 -14.29
CA LEU A 82 3.23 9.61 -12.99
C LEU A 82 3.74 11.04 -13.03
N THR A 83 3.66 11.75 -14.16
CA THR A 83 4.07 13.16 -14.26
C THR A 83 2.93 14.06 -14.72
N HIS A 84 2.81 15.22 -14.07
CA HIS A 84 1.82 16.24 -14.40
C HIS A 84 2.50 17.61 -14.42
N HIS A 85 2.43 18.31 -15.55
CA HIS A 85 3.13 19.59 -15.79
C HIS A 85 4.62 19.59 -15.40
N GLY A 86 5.31 18.46 -15.63
CA GLY A 86 6.74 18.33 -15.33
C GLY A 86 7.07 17.97 -13.87
N ASN A 87 6.08 17.98 -12.97
CA ASN A 87 6.24 17.52 -11.60
C ASN A 87 5.82 16.05 -11.47
N SER A 88 6.48 15.31 -10.58
CA SER A 88 6.02 13.96 -10.24
C SER A 88 4.74 14.02 -9.43
N THR A 89 3.81 13.13 -9.74
CA THR A 89 2.57 12.87 -9.00
C THR A 89 2.78 11.77 -7.95
N LEU A 90 3.95 11.12 -7.95
CA LEU A 90 4.37 10.16 -6.94
C LEU A 90 5.35 10.84 -5.98
N ALA A 91 5.21 10.54 -4.70
CA ALA A 91 6.18 10.91 -3.67
C ALA A 91 6.40 9.71 -2.76
N ILE A 92 7.64 9.28 -2.58
CA ILE A 92 8.02 8.23 -1.64
C ILE A 92 8.92 8.87 -0.60
N ILE A 93 8.55 8.74 0.66
CA ILE A 93 9.23 9.35 1.79
C ILE A 93 9.66 8.25 2.73
N LEU A 94 10.97 8.18 2.97
CA LEU A 94 11.59 7.21 3.84
C LEU A 94 12.13 7.91 5.08
N VAL A 95 11.62 7.51 6.25
CA VAL A 95 12.05 8.01 7.56
C VAL A 95 12.41 6.85 8.46
N LYS A 96 13.32 7.11 9.41
CA LYS A 96 13.66 6.11 10.42
C LYS A 96 12.52 5.89 11.40
N GLN A 97 12.09 6.95 12.09
CA GLN A 97 11.06 6.90 13.13
C GLN A 97 10.17 8.15 13.09
N LEU A 98 8.98 8.03 13.66
CA LEU A 98 8.09 9.15 13.91
C LEU A 98 7.77 9.28 15.39
N GLU A 99 7.51 10.52 15.85
CA GLU A 99 7.07 10.79 17.20
C GLU A 99 5.57 11.12 17.23
N ALA A 100 4.81 10.29 17.93
CA ALA A 100 3.40 10.53 18.16
C ALA A 100 3.21 11.54 19.31
N PRO A 101 2.17 12.39 19.25
CA PRO A 101 1.86 13.31 20.34
C PRO A 101 1.54 12.55 21.63
N THR A 102 1.92 13.15 22.75
CA THR A 102 1.73 12.56 24.08
C THR A 102 0.32 12.72 24.63
N SER A 103 -0.41 13.77 24.23
CA SER A 103 -1.76 14.07 24.70
C SER A 103 -2.54 14.88 23.66
N THR A 104 -3.86 14.95 23.81
CA THR A 104 -4.71 15.82 22.96
C THR A 104 -4.40 17.30 23.19
N ASP A 105 -4.10 17.69 24.42
CA ASP A 105 -3.75 19.08 24.76
C ASP A 105 -2.47 19.53 24.06
N ASN A 106 -1.51 18.60 23.89
CA ASN A 106 -0.30 18.84 23.11
C ASN A 106 -0.64 19.13 21.65
N VAL A 107 -1.59 18.40 21.06
CA VAL A 107 -2.03 18.60 19.66
C VAL A 107 -2.68 19.97 19.45
N TYR A 108 -3.49 20.46 20.40
CA TYR A 108 -4.16 21.76 20.25
C TYR A 108 -3.26 22.96 20.55
N ASN A 109 -2.29 22.82 21.47
CA ASN A 109 -1.52 23.96 21.96
C ASN A 109 -0.11 24.08 21.35
N ASP A 110 0.48 22.99 20.87
CA ASP A 110 1.83 23.02 20.30
C ASP A 110 1.80 23.50 18.83
N LEU A 111 2.67 24.46 18.50
CA LEU A 111 2.78 25.04 17.16
C LEU A 111 3.11 24.00 16.10
N LYS A 112 3.81 22.91 16.46
CA LYS A 112 4.18 21.82 15.55
C LYS A 112 2.99 21.03 14.99
N TYR A 113 1.78 21.25 15.53
CA TYR A 113 0.55 20.63 15.06
C TYR A 113 -0.47 21.65 14.55
N LYS A 114 -0.14 22.94 14.51
CA LYS A 114 -1.09 23.99 14.16
C LYS A 114 -1.69 23.81 12.75
N CYS A 115 -0.87 23.41 11.78
CA CYS A 115 -1.29 23.18 10.39
C CYS A 115 -2.35 22.06 10.24
N LEU A 116 -2.53 21.22 11.27
CA LEU A 116 -3.55 20.19 11.27
C LEU A 116 -4.95 20.80 11.12
N PHE A 117 -5.16 22.01 11.64
CA PHE A 117 -6.45 22.69 11.72
C PHE A 117 -6.67 23.81 10.67
N GLU A 118 -5.67 24.09 9.84
CA GLU A 118 -5.69 25.24 8.91
C GLU A 118 -6.35 24.92 7.55
N ASN A 119 -6.90 23.71 7.35
CA ASN A 119 -7.40 23.28 6.03
C ASN A 119 -8.94 23.17 5.94
N GLU A 120 -9.50 23.71 4.86
CA GLU A 120 -10.91 23.64 4.48
C GLU A 120 -11.32 22.30 3.85
N CYS A 121 -10.41 21.60 3.14
CA CYS A 121 -10.73 20.37 2.43
C CYS A 121 -11.16 19.22 3.35
N ASN A 122 -10.60 19.15 4.57
CA ASN A 122 -10.94 18.15 5.57
C ASN A 122 -10.69 18.73 6.96
N LEU A 123 -11.78 18.95 7.69
CA LEU A 123 -11.74 19.42 9.06
C LEU A 123 -11.40 18.26 10.01
N ILE A 124 -10.42 18.49 10.88
CA ILE A 124 -10.10 17.55 11.95
C ILE A 124 -11.05 17.81 13.12
N ASP A 125 -11.87 16.81 13.44
CA ASP A 125 -12.74 16.83 14.61
C ASP A 125 -12.02 16.29 15.87
N ASN A 126 -12.68 16.44 17.01
CA ASN A 126 -12.15 15.99 18.29
C ASN A 126 -11.96 14.46 18.37
N GLU A 127 -12.74 13.69 17.59
CA GLU A 127 -12.61 12.23 17.55
C GLU A 127 -11.33 11.82 16.82
N ILE A 128 -11.02 12.47 15.68
CA ILE A 128 -9.79 12.28 14.93
C ILE A 128 -8.59 12.71 15.77
N VAL A 129 -8.65 13.82 16.51
CA VAL A 129 -7.56 14.23 17.42
C VAL A 129 -7.34 13.18 18.51
N ARG A 130 -8.41 12.67 19.13
CA ARG A 130 -8.31 11.60 20.12
C ARG A 130 -7.70 10.33 19.51
N GLY A 131 -8.12 9.96 18.30
CA GLY A 131 -7.56 8.85 17.54
C GLY A 131 -6.09 9.07 17.18
N PHE A 132 -5.70 10.29 16.82
CA PHE A 132 -4.35 10.68 16.45
C PHE A 132 -3.34 10.44 17.58
N VAL A 133 -3.77 10.62 18.83
CA VAL A 133 -2.97 10.36 20.03
C VAL A 133 -3.01 8.88 20.44
N THR A 134 -4.17 8.23 20.32
CA THR A 134 -4.39 6.89 20.93
C THR A 134 -4.17 5.71 19.99
N SER A 135 -4.24 5.93 18.67
CA SER A 135 -4.20 4.87 17.66
C SER A 135 -3.10 5.13 16.64
N VAL A 136 -2.10 4.24 16.57
CA VAL A 136 -1.04 4.31 15.56
C VAL A 136 -1.61 4.33 14.14
N LYS A 137 -2.71 3.60 13.89
CA LYS A 137 -3.38 3.59 12.58
C LYS A 137 -3.93 4.97 12.20
N VAL A 138 -4.55 5.67 13.16
CA VAL A 138 -5.09 7.02 12.93
C VAL A 138 -3.95 8.04 12.87
N PHE A 139 -2.95 7.92 13.75
CA PHE A 139 -1.71 8.69 13.69
C PHE A 139 -1.08 8.68 12.29
N MET A 140 -0.75 7.49 11.79
CA MET A 140 -0.15 7.32 10.47
C MET A 140 -1.04 7.86 9.35
N LYS A 141 -2.37 7.70 9.47
CA LYS A 141 -3.32 8.23 8.49
C LYS A 141 -3.30 9.76 8.42
N VAL A 142 -3.38 10.44 9.56
CA VAL A 142 -3.38 11.91 9.63
C VAL A 142 -2.01 12.46 9.25
N TYR A 143 -0.93 11.82 9.70
CA TYR A 143 0.44 12.21 9.37
C TYR A 143 0.69 12.16 7.86
N ALA A 144 0.41 11.01 7.21
CA ALA A 144 0.60 10.85 5.77
C ALA A 144 -0.31 11.77 4.95
N TRP A 145 -1.53 12.01 5.41
CA TRP A 145 -2.44 12.98 4.79
C TRP A 145 -1.86 14.39 4.83
N LYS A 146 -1.37 14.86 5.98
CA LYS A 146 -0.80 16.20 6.09
C LYS A 146 0.50 16.36 5.32
N LEU A 147 1.31 15.30 5.26
CA LEU A 147 2.46 15.25 4.36
C LEU A 147 2.04 15.38 2.89
N TYR A 148 0.96 14.72 2.47
CA TYR A 148 0.46 14.80 1.10
C TYR A 148 0.09 16.24 0.71
N GLU A 149 -0.62 16.96 1.58
CA GLU A 149 -0.99 18.36 1.36
C GLU A 149 0.24 19.25 1.24
N ARG A 150 1.24 19.02 2.10
CA ARG A 150 2.50 19.77 2.08
C ARG A 150 3.33 19.46 0.85
N TRP A 151 3.27 18.23 0.35
CA TRP A 151 4.10 17.77 -0.75
C TRP A 151 3.63 18.27 -2.12
N PHE A 152 2.33 18.14 -2.39
CA PHE A 152 1.75 18.47 -3.69
C PHE A 152 1.05 19.83 -3.73
N GLY A 153 0.78 20.41 -2.56
CA GLY A 153 -0.13 21.54 -2.44
C GLY A 153 -1.59 21.10 -2.49
N LEU A 154 -2.48 21.99 -2.07
CA LEU A 154 -3.92 21.79 -2.16
C LEU A 154 -4.44 22.47 -3.42
N ASP A 155 -5.21 21.73 -4.21
CA ASP A 155 -6.04 22.30 -5.27
C ASP A 155 -7.38 22.79 -4.71
N GLU A 156 -8.04 23.73 -5.39
CA GLU A 156 -9.39 24.20 -5.01
C GLU A 156 -10.41 23.06 -4.96
N LYS A 157 -10.18 21.98 -5.71
CA LYS A 157 -11.07 20.81 -5.78
C LYS A 157 -10.73 19.71 -4.77
N CYS A 158 -9.62 19.83 -4.03
CA CYS A 158 -9.13 18.82 -3.08
C CYS A 158 -8.92 17.40 -3.65
N THR A 159 -9.06 17.22 -4.96
CA THR A 159 -8.96 15.93 -5.66
C THR A 159 -7.85 16.01 -6.69
N GLN A 160 -6.73 15.36 -6.40
CA GLN A 160 -5.63 15.19 -7.33
C GLN A 160 -5.24 13.71 -7.34
N PRO A 161 -4.92 13.13 -8.52
CA PRO A 161 -4.51 11.72 -8.64
C PRO A 161 -3.07 11.49 -8.17
N ASN A 162 -2.56 12.33 -7.27
CA ASN A 162 -1.22 12.18 -6.72
C ASN A 162 -1.22 11.06 -5.67
N VAL A 163 -0.07 10.44 -5.47
CA VAL A 163 0.14 9.34 -4.53
C VAL A 163 1.36 9.67 -3.67
N LEU A 164 1.16 9.70 -2.36
CA LEU A 164 2.24 9.80 -1.38
C LEU A 164 2.38 8.48 -0.63
N VAL A 165 3.58 7.96 -0.57
CA VAL A 165 3.97 6.78 0.20
C VAL A 165 4.91 7.21 1.31
N LEU A 166 4.50 6.95 2.55
CA LEU A 166 5.31 7.16 3.75
C LEU A 166 5.79 5.81 4.26
N ILE A 167 7.10 5.61 4.30
CA ILE A 167 7.78 4.41 4.79
C ILE A 167 8.51 4.79 6.08
N VAL A 168 8.13 4.15 7.18
CA VAL A 168 8.75 4.31 8.51
C VAL A 168 9.43 3.00 8.86
N MET A 169 10.75 3.00 8.99
CA MET A 169 11.53 1.76 9.14
C MET A 169 11.47 1.16 10.54
N ASP A 170 11.68 1.97 11.57
CA ASP A 170 11.74 1.54 12.98
C ASP A 170 10.44 1.90 13.74
N GLY A 171 9.39 2.33 13.04
CA GLY A 171 8.10 2.69 13.63
C GLY A 171 8.11 3.97 14.47
N LEU A 172 7.43 3.94 15.62
CA LEU A 172 7.32 5.10 16.51
C LEU A 172 8.45 5.10 17.55
N VAL A 173 8.95 6.28 17.92
CA VAL A 173 10.07 6.46 18.87
C VAL A 173 9.87 5.68 20.18
N ASN A 174 8.64 5.61 20.69
CA ASN A 174 8.30 4.93 21.94
C ASN A 174 7.75 3.50 21.75
N ASP A 175 7.73 2.94 20.54
CA ASP A 175 7.32 1.55 20.32
C ASP A 175 8.53 0.61 20.44
N ALA A 176 8.57 -0.16 21.55
CA ALA A 176 9.63 -1.12 21.81
C ALA A 176 9.78 -2.21 20.73
N ARG A 177 8.72 -2.46 19.94
CA ARG A 177 8.72 -3.52 18.91
C ARG A 177 9.41 -3.10 17.61
N LYS A 178 9.65 -1.79 17.41
CA LYS A 178 10.28 -1.22 16.21
C LYS A 178 9.72 -1.77 14.89
N ILE A 179 8.40 -1.83 14.78
CA ILE A 179 7.73 -2.42 13.62
C ILE A 179 7.71 -1.40 12.48
N PRO A 180 8.11 -1.77 11.25
CA PRO A 180 8.02 -0.89 10.10
C PRO A 180 6.56 -0.63 9.72
N TYR A 181 6.28 0.58 9.24
CA TYR A 181 4.96 0.96 8.72
C TYR A 181 5.08 1.55 7.33
N VAL A 182 4.24 1.08 6.41
CA VAL A 182 4.01 1.75 5.12
C VAL A 182 2.61 2.35 5.14
N ARG A 183 2.51 3.62 4.77
CA ARG A 183 1.23 4.30 4.61
C ARG A 183 1.17 4.94 3.24
N ILE A 184 0.19 4.55 2.44
CA ILE A 184 -0.09 5.16 1.13
C ILE A 184 -1.31 6.07 1.27
N HIS A 185 -1.18 7.30 0.79
CA HIS A 185 -2.24 8.30 0.73
C HIS A 185 -2.39 8.82 -0.70
N SER A 186 -3.63 9.02 -1.13
CA SER A 186 -3.94 9.67 -2.41
C SER A 186 -5.18 10.53 -2.26
N GLY A 187 -5.23 11.64 -3.00
CA GLY A 187 -6.42 12.49 -3.11
C GLY A 187 -7.54 11.87 -3.95
N GLU A 188 -7.29 10.75 -4.62
CA GLU A 188 -8.27 10.06 -5.46
C GLU A 188 -8.84 8.82 -4.74
N ASN A 189 -10.13 8.88 -4.40
CA ASN A 189 -10.82 7.81 -3.66
C ASN A 189 -10.97 6.51 -4.46
N ARG A 190 -10.98 6.57 -5.80
CA ARG A 190 -11.09 5.38 -6.66
C ARG A 190 -9.91 4.43 -6.49
N MET A 191 -8.72 4.96 -6.18
CA MET A 191 -7.50 4.18 -5.94
C MET A 191 -7.46 3.49 -4.58
N LYS A 192 -8.34 3.85 -3.65
CA LYS A 192 -8.23 3.49 -2.22
C LYS A 192 -8.13 1.98 -1.99
N PHE A 193 -8.89 1.17 -2.72
CA PHE A 193 -8.85 -0.29 -2.58
C PHE A 193 -7.52 -0.87 -3.06
N VAL A 194 -7.10 -0.50 -4.28
CA VAL A 194 -5.86 -0.98 -4.90
C VAL A 194 -4.65 -0.57 -4.05
N LEU A 195 -4.56 0.71 -3.66
CA LEU A 195 -3.47 1.21 -2.83
C LEU A 195 -3.46 0.58 -1.43
N SER A 196 -4.60 0.17 -0.88
CA SER A 196 -4.63 -0.55 0.40
C SER A 196 -4.00 -1.93 0.30
N ASN A 197 -4.17 -2.62 -0.83
CA ASN A 197 -3.54 -3.92 -1.06
C ASN A 197 -2.03 -3.76 -1.26
N ILE A 198 -1.62 -2.81 -2.10
CA ILE A 198 -0.20 -2.48 -2.32
C ILE A 198 0.47 -2.09 -1.00
N GLN A 199 -0.18 -1.26 -0.17
CA GLN A 199 0.34 -0.90 1.16
C GLN A 199 0.56 -2.14 2.04
N SER A 200 -0.38 -3.10 2.03
CA SER A 200 -0.24 -4.33 2.81
C SER A 200 0.90 -5.19 2.33
N GLU A 201 1.08 -5.31 1.01
CA GLU A 201 2.17 -6.07 0.40
C GLU A 201 3.53 -5.46 0.71
N ALA A 202 3.69 -4.15 0.52
CA ALA A 202 4.91 -3.42 0.86
C ALA A 202 5.26 -3.54 2.36
N THR A 203 4.26 -3.43 3.24
CA THR A 203 4.46 -3.62 4.69
C THR A 203 4.92 -5.04 5.00
N ASN A 204 4.30 -6.05 4.38
CA ASN A 204 4.68 -7.45 4.57
C ASN A 204 6.11 -7.73 4.07
N ALA A 205 6.50 -7.17 2.93
CA ALA A 205 7.86 -7.31 2.39
C ALA A 205 8.91 -6.74 3.36
N LEU A 206 8.65 -5.56 3.94
CA LEU A 206 9.53 -4.97 4.95
C LEU A 206 9.63 -5.82 6.21
N VAL A 207 8.50 -6.32 6.73
CA VAL A 207 8.47 -7.19 7.92
C VAL A 207 9.21 -8.51 7.67
N GLN A 208 9.17 -9.02 6.43
CA GLN A 208 9.91 -10.22 6.01
C GLN A 208 11.41 -9.97 5.78
N GLY A 209 11.88 -8.71 5.87
CA GLY A 209 13.28 -8.36 5.70
C GLY A 209 13.75 -8.31 4.25
N TRP A 210 12.85 -8.04 3.29
CA TRP A 210 13.25 -7.83 1.90
C TRP A 210 14.17 -6.61 1.77
N PRO A 211 15.12 -6.61 0.81
CA PRO A 211 15.93 -5.45 0.53
C PRO A 211 15.08 -4.21 0.20
N LEU A 212 15.36 -3.09 0.87
CA LEU A 212 14.56 -1.87 0.75
C LEU A 212 14.46 -1.36 -0.70
N GLN A 213 15.57 -1.41 -1.45
CA GLN A 213 15.62 -1.02 -2.85
C GLN A 213 14.64 -1.84 -3.72
N THR A 214 14.56 -3.15 -3.49
CA THR A 214 13.69 -4.07 -4.24
C THR A 214 12.23 -3.87 -3.83
N MET A 215 11.97 -3.61 -2.56
CA MET A 215 10.62 -3.28 -2.09
C MET A 215 10.13 -1.97 -2.71
N ILE A 216 10.97 -0.93 -2.75
CA ILE A 216 10.63 0.36 -3.39
C ILE A 216 10.44 0.18 -4.90
N GLU A 217 11.27 -0.62 -5.57
CA GLU A 217 11.11 -0.93 -6.99
C GLU A 217 9.75 -1.58 -7.28
N ASN A 218 9.38 -2.62 -6.54
CA ASN A 218 8.07 -3.28 -6.68
C ASN A 218 6.92 -2.33 -6.36
N LEU A 219 7.04 -1.53 -5.29
CA LEU A 219 6.06 -0.51 -4.92
C LEU A 219 5.84 0.51 -6.04
N VAL A 220 6.91 0.96 -6.71
CA VAL A 220 6.81 1.87 -7.86
C VAL A 220 6.14 1.17 -9.05
N ASP A 221 6.43 -0.11 -9.30
CA ASP A 221 5.77 -0.88 -10.37
C ASP A 221 4.27 -1.01 -10.11
N ASP A 222 3.88 -1.38 -8.88
CA ASP A 222 2.48 -1.58 -8.48
C ASP A 222 1.67 -0.28 -8.49
N VAL A 223 2.23 0.80 -7.94
CA VAL A 223 1.58 2.11 -7.96
C VAL A 223 1.51 2.64 -9.39
N GLY A 224 2.58 2.51 -10.17
CA GLY A 224 2.61 2.91 -11.57
C GLY A 224 1.57 2.16 -12.40
N TYR A 225 1.43 0.86 -12.19
CA TYR A 225 0.41 0.04 -12.82
C TYR A 225 -1.00 0.49 -12.42
N ALA A 226 -1.25 0.73 -11.13
CA ALA A 226 -2.56 1.18 -10.63
C ALA A 226 -2.97 2.55 -11.22
N VAL A 227 -2.03 3.50 -11.28
CA VAL A 227 -2.27 4.83 -11.86
C VAL A 227 -2.51 4.71 -13.36
N LYS A 228 -1.71 3.91 -14.06
CA LYS A 228 -1.89 3.63 -15.49
C LYS A 228 -3.27 3.04 -15.77
N GLU A 229 -3.68 2.02 -15.03
CA GLU A 229 -4.97 1.35 -15.23
C GLU A 229 -6.14 2.32 -15.05
N ILE A 230 -6.07 3.20 -14.05
CA ILE A 230 -7.10 4.23 -13.86
C ILE A 230 -7.09 5.25 -14.99
N HIS A 231 -5.92 5.63 -15.50
CA HIS A 231 -5.84 6.52 -16.64
C HIS A 231 -6.45 5.88 -17.90
N GLU A 232 -6.13 4.62 -18.17
CA GLU A 232 -6.64 3.87 -19.33
C GLU A 232 -8.14 3.58 -19.24
N LEU A 233 -8.67 3.36 -18.03
CA LEU A 233 -10.09 3.09 -17.80
C LEU A 233 -10.91 4.36 -17.53
N ASN A 234 -10.34 5.56 -17.63
CA ASN A 234 -10.94 6.83 -17.19
C ASN A 234 -11.49 6.78 -15.74
N GLY A 235 -10.86 5.92 -14.92
CA GLY A 235 -11.23 5.56 -13.56
C GLY A 235 -12.56 4.84 -13.40
N GLU A 236 -13.03 4.17 -14.43
CA GLU A 236 -13.95 3.05 -14.26
C GLU A 236 -13.22 1.85 -13.66
N ILE A 237 -13.95 1.04 -12.89
CA ILE A 237 -13.40 -0.22 -12.36
C ILE A 237 -13.28 -1.17 -13.55
N ARG A 238 -12.15 -1.89 -13.62
CA ARG A 238 -11.98 -2.93 -14.62
C ARG A 238 -13.14 -3.91 -14.57
N ASP A 239 -13.88 -3.96 -15.66
CA ASP A 239 -15.01 -4.87 -15.76
C ASP A 239 -14.47 -6.31 -15.87
N HIS A 240 -14.43 -7.01 -14.74
CA HIS A 240 -14.20 -8.45 -14.70
C HIS A 240 -15.47 -9.24 -15.05
N SER A 241 -16.49 -8.59 -15.63
CA SER A 241 -17.68 -9.31 -16.07
C SER A 241 -17.32 -10.41 -17.05
N VAL A 242 -17.90 -11.58 -16.81
CA VAL A 242 -17.77 -12.71 -17.70
C VAL A 242 -18.22 -12.25 -19.10
N PRO A 243 -17.38 -12.43 -20.14
CA PRO A 243 -17.72 -12.02 -21.49
C PRO A 243 -19.11 -12.51 -21.87
N ARG A 244 -19.87 -11.70 -22.61
CA ARG A 244 -21.24 -12.06 -22.98
C ARG A 244 -21.30 -13.45 -23.62
N TRP A 245 -20.36 -13.80 -24.49
CA TRP A 245 -20.30 -15.14 -25.11
C TRP A 245 -20.19 -16.26 -24.08
N ALA A 246 -19.35 -16.11 -23.05
CA ALA A 246 -19.13 -17.11 -22.02
C ALA A 246 -20.38 -17.30 -21.14
N ARG A 247 -21.13 -16.21 -20.90
CA ARG A 247 -22.45 -16.29 -20.24
C ARG A 247 -23.45 -17.10 -21.06
N HIS A 248 -23.48 -16.92 -22.38
CA HIS A 248 -24.37 -17.70 -23.26
C HIS A 248 -23.97 -19.19 -23.30
N VAL A 249 -22.67 -19.49 -23.34
CA VAL A 249 -22.17 -20.87 -23.30
C VAL A 249 -22.55 -21.55 -21.98
N PHE A 250 -22.35 -20.87 -20.85
CA PHE A 250 -22.76 -21.39 -19.54
C PHE A 250 -24.26 -21.69 -19.48
N LEU A 251 -25.08 -20.77 -19.98
CA LEU A 251 -26.54 -20.93 -20.01
C LEU A 251 -26.96 -22.11 -20.89
N LEU A 252 -26.34 -22.27 -22.06
CA LEU A 252 -26.58 -23.40 -22.95
C LEU A 252 -26.21 -24.73 -22.27
N CYS A 253 -25.04 -24.81 -21.64
CA CYS A 253 -24.63 -25.99 -20.88
C CYS A 253 -25.61 -26.32 -19.76
N PHE A 254 -26.06 -25.31 -19.01
CA PHE A 254 -27.07 -25.48 -17.97
C PHE A 254 -28.38 -26.06 -18.52
N ILE A 255 -28.88 -25.52 -19.64
CA ILE A 255 -30.08 -26.04 -20.32
C ILE A 255 -29.87 -27.50 -20.74
N LEU A 256 -28.72 -27.85 -21.31
CA LEU A 256 -28.43 -29.21 -21.74
C LEU A 256 -28.41 -30.20 -20.55
N VAL A 257 -27.86 -29.81 -19.41
CA VAL A 257 -27.89 -30.64 -18.19
C VAL A 257 -29.33 -30.86 -17.72
N VAL A 258 -30.14 -29.79 -17.67
CA VAL A 258 -31.56 -29.90 -17.28
C VAL A 258 -32.31 -30.82 -18.25
N LEU A 259 -32.09 -30.67 -19.56
CA LEU A 259 -32.71 -31.54 -20.56
C LEU A 259 -32.26 -33.00 -20.40
N ALA A 260 -30.98 -33.26 -20.15
CA ALA A 260 -30.48 -34.61 -19.89
C ALA A 260 -31.14 -35.24 -18.67
N LEU A 261 -31.28 -34.48 -17.56
CA LEU A 261 -31.97 -34.93 -16.36
C LEU A 261 -33.46 -35.20 -16.60
N VAL A 262 -34.14 -34.36 -17.39
CA VAL A 262 -35.56 -34.56 -17.76
C VAL A 262 -35.73 -35.78 -18.65
N ILE A 263 -34.84 -35.98 -19.62
CA ILE A 263 -34.86 -37.15 -20.51
C ILE A 263 -34.61 -38.43 -19.69
N GLU A 264 -33.61 -38.42 -18.81
CA GLU A 264 -33.32 -39.55 -17.92
C GLU A 264 -34.53 -39.85 -17.03
N TRP A 265 -35.09 -38.83 -16.37
CA TRP A 265 -36.29 -38.98 -15.55
C TRP A 265 -37.48 -39.53 -16.34
N TYR A 266 -37.69 -39.03 -17.57
CA TYR A 266 -38.76 -39.48 -18.46
C TYR A 266 -38.56 -40.94 -18.89
N ILE A 267 -37.35 -41.34 -19.28
CA ILE A 267 -37.01 -42.72 -19.67
C ILE A 267 -37.17 -43.67 -18.48
N VAL A 268 -36.66 -43.31 -17.30
CA VAL A 268 -36.77 -44.12 -16.07
C VAL A 268 -38.24 -44.30 -15.69
N ARG A 269 -39.05 -43.22 -15.70
CA ARG A 269 -40.50 -43.29 -15.46
C ARG A 269 -41.23 -44.16 -16.48
N ARG A 270 -40.91 -44.04 -17.77
CA ARG A 270 -41.53 -44.84 -18.83
C ARG A 270 -41.18 -46.33 -18.68
N LYS A 271 -39.93 -46.68 -18.34
CA LYS A 271 -39.53 -48.08 -18.10
C LYS A 271 -40.20 -48.68 -16.86
N LEU A 272 -40.39 -47.90 -15.79
CA LEU A 272 -41.14 -48.34 -14.60
C LEU A 272 -42.65 -48.50 -14.88
N GLY A 273 -43.23 -47.66 -15.75
CA GLY A 273 -44.62 -47.78 -16.18
C GLY A 273 -44.88 -49.02 -17.05
N VAL A 274 -43.97 -49.32 -17.99
CA VAL A 274 -44.09 -50.49 -18.89
C VAL A 274 -43.99 -51.81 -18.14
N GLN A 275 -43.15 -51.91 -17.11
CA GLN A 275 -43.10 -53.12 -16.26
C GLN A 275 -44.37 -53.35 -15.42
N LYS A 276 -45.14 -52.30 -15.13
CA LYS A 276 -46.42 -52.44 -14.39
C LYS A 276 -47.62 -52.76 -15.28
N SER A 277 -47.52 -52.58 -16.60
CA SER A 277 -48.62 -52.85 -17.55
C SER A 277 -48.51 -54.18 -18.29
N GLY A 278 -47.44 -54.95 -18.09
CA GLY A 278 -47.26 -56.27 -18.65
C GLY A 278 -47.88 -57.35 -17.76
N SER A 279 -48.98 -57.92 -18.23
CA SER A 279 -49.65 -59.12 -17.72
C SER A 279 -48.70 -60.19 -17.11
N GLY A 280 -49.05 -60.63 -15.91
CA GLY A 280 -48.73 -61.91 -15.27
C GLY A 280 -47.61 -62.76 -15.86
N ILE A 281 -46.39 -62.61 -15.34
CA ILE A 281 -45.43 -63.70 -15.29
C ILE A 281 -45.17 -63.98 -13.81
N LYS A 282 -45.72 -65.10 -13.32
CA LYS A 282 -45.29 -65.70 -12.04
C LYS A 282 -43.82 -66.06 -12.19
N ILE A 283 -42.95 -65.30 -11.53
CA ILE A 283 -41.57 -65.71 -11.32
C ILE A 283 -41.62 -66.86 -10.31
N THR A 284 -41.65 -68.10 -10.81
CA THR A 284 -41.30 -69.25 -9.99
C THR A 284 -39.83 -69.10 -9.61
N SER A 285 -39.59 -68.87 -8.33
CA SER A 285 -38.29 -68.95 -7.68
C SER A 285 -37.67 -70.32 -7.93
N VAL A 286 -36.85 -70.43 -8.97
CA VAL A 286 -35.87 -71.51 -9.07
C VAL A 286 -34.56 -70.92 -8.57
N LYS A 287 -34.19 -71.30 -7.34
CA LYS A 287 -32.85 -71.09 -6.80
C LYS A 287 -31.83 -71.62 -7.79
N SER A 288 -31.02 -70.74 -8.38
CA SER A 288 -29.76 -71.14 -9.00
C SER A 288 -28.63 -70.28 -8.43
N LYS A 289 -27.67 -70.98 -7.81
CA LYS A 289 -26.42 -70.44 -7.28
C LYS A 289 -25.53 -70.05 -8.45
N THR A 290 -25.25 -68.77 -8.64
CA THR A 290 -24.02 -68.32 -9.28
C THR A 290 -23.56 -67.01 -8.63
N HIS A 291 -22.65 -67.23 -7.69
CA HIS A 291 -21.52 -66.40 -7.25
C HIS A 291 -21.46 -64.92 -7.68
N LEU A 292 -21.41 -64.07 -6.65
CA LEU A 292 -20.67 -62.81 -6.64
C LEU A 292 -19.28 -62.98 -7.27
N MET A 293 -18.95 -62.07 -8.19
CA MET A 293 -17.57 -61.62 -8.36
C MET A 293 -17.58 -60.13 -8.72
N PHE A 294 -16.58 -59.45 -8.14
CA PHE A 294 -16.41 -58.03 -7.94
C PHE A 294 -16.38 -57.19 -9.23
#